data_AF-A0A8X6RP56-F1
#
_entry.id   AF-A0A8X6RP56-F1
#
_cell.length_a   1.000
_cell.length_b   1.000
_cell.length_c   1.000
_cell.angle_alpha   90.00
_cell.angle_beta   90.00
_cell.angle_gamma   90.00
#
_symmetry.space_group_name_H-M   'P 1'
#
loop_
_entity.id
_entity.type
_entity.pdbx_description
1 polymer ?
#
loop_
_entity_poly.entity_id
_entity_poly.type
_entity_poly.pdbx_seq_one_letter_code
_entity_poly.pdbx_strand_id
1 'polypeptide(L)' 'MLIRVYEDQSLSMKRVYEWFARFREGRESVSDNHRSGRLVTSISDENIEKMSKLIMKDRRSAVAMIAGR' A
#
# COMPACT_ATOMS: atom_id res chain seq x y z
N MET A 1 29.31 -11.93 -1.20
CA MET A 1 29.57 -10.57 -0.68
C MET A 1 28.57 -10.23 0.41
N LEU A 2 27.26 -10.09 0.12
CA LEU A 2 26.25 -9.79 1.15
C LEU A 2 26.13 -10.88 2.23
N ILE A 3 26.04 -12.16 1.85
CA ILE A 3 25.97 -13.29 2.79
C ILE A 3 27.21 -13.38 3.70
N ARG A 4 28.39 -12.96 3.21
CA ARG A 4 29.63 -12.98 4.02
C ARG A 4 29.66 -11.90 5.10
N VAL A 5 28.84 -10.86 4.98
CA VAL A 5 28.83 -9.70 5.89
C VAL A 5 27.59 -9.71 6.78
N TYR A 6 26.44 -10.11 6.22
CA TYR A 6 25.13 -10.03 6.88
C TYR A 6 24.55 -11.39 7.25
N GLU A 7 25.17 -12.50 6.81
CA GLU A 7 24.75 -13.86 7.12
C GLU A 7 23.23 -14.05 6.95
N ASP A 8 22.53 -14.42 8.02
CA ASP A 8 21.08 -14.67 8.04
C ASP A 8 20.22 -13.42 7.81
N GLN A 9 20.78 -12.22 7.98
CA GLN A 9 20.12 -10.96 7.67
C GLN A 9 20.31 -10.54 6.21
N SER A 10 21.06 -11.33 5.42
CA SER A 10 21.25 -11.07 4.00
C SER A 10 19.94 -11.25 3.22
N LEU A 11 19.76 -10.42 2.20
CA LEU A 11 18.74 -10.68 1.19
C LEU A 11 18.97 -12.03 0.52
N SER A 12 17.87 -12.71 0.19
CA SER A 12 17.93 -13.92 -0.63
C SER A 12 18.48 -13.61 -2.02
N MET A 13 19.12 -14.59 -2.65
CA MET A 13 19.74 -14.41 -3.97
C MET A 13 18.73 -13.91 -5.02
N LYS A 14 17.47 -14.37 -4.95
CA LYS A 14 16.38 -13.90 -5.82
C LYS A 14 16.17 -12.38 -5.71
N ARG A 15 16.16 -11.83 -4.50
CA ARG A 15 16.00 -10.39 -4.27
C ARG A 15 17.22 -9.60 -4.74
N VAL A 16 18.42 -10.15 -4.59
CA VAL A 16 19.65 -9.53 -5.10
C VAL A 16 19.59 -9.38 -6.63
N TYR A 17 19.17 -10.43 -7.34
CA TYR A 17 19.02 -10.36 -8.80
C TYR A 17 17.93 -9.38 -9.25
N GLU A 18 16.82 -9.28 -8.52
CA GLU A 18 15.77 -8.31 -8.81
C GLU A 18 16.27 -6.86 -8.68
N TRP A 19 17.01 -6.54 -7.61
CA TRP A 19 17.63 -5.23 -7.43
C TRP A 19 18.69 -4.95 -8.49
N PHE A 20 19.52 -5.95 -8.83
CA PHE A 20 20.50 -5.82 -9.90
C PHE A 20 19.86 -5.45 -11.24
N ALA A 21 18.76 -6.10 -11.62
CA ALA A 21 18.02 -5.76 -12.82
C ALA A 21 17.47 -4.32 -12.79
N ARG A 22 16.85 -3.92 -11.67
CA ARG A 22 16.33 -2.55 -11.49
C ARG A 22 17.41 -1.48 -11.62
N PHE A 23 18.58 -1.70 -11.02
CA PHE A 23 19.72 -0.77 -11.17
C PHE A 23 20.21 -0.73 -12.62
N ARG A 24 20.27 -1.88 -13.30
CA ARG A 24 20.64 -1.95 -14.73
C ARG A 24 19.65 -1.22 -15.63
N GLU A 25 18.37 -1.18 -15.26
CA GLU A 25 17.30 -0.45 -15.94
C GLU A 25 17.30 1.07 -15.65
N GLY A 26 18.27 1.57 -14.87
CA GLY A 26 18.46 2.99 -14.60
C GLY A 26 17.75 3.51 -13.34
N ARG A 27 17.21 2.62 -12.49
CA ARG A 27 16.75 3.03 -11.16
C ARG A 27 17.95 3.39 -10.30
N GLU A 28 17.99 4.58 -9.74
CA GLU A 28 19.07 4.99 -8.80
C GLU A 28 18.63 4.96 -7.33
N SER A 29 17.32 4.99 -7.07
CA SER A 29 16.77 5.04 -5.71
C SER A 29 16.65 3.66 -5.06
N VAL A 30 17.12 3.56 -3.82
CA VAL A 30 16.98 2.40 -2.92
C VAL A 30 15.64 2.38 -2.17
N SER A 31 14.90 3.49 -2.21
CA SER A 31 13.59 3.57 -1.55
C SER A 31 12.59 2.64 -2.23
N ASP A 32 11.62 2.16 -1.44
CA ASP A 32 10.48 1.43 -1.98
C ASP A 32 9.75 2.25 -3.05
N ASN A 33 9.22 1.57 -4.06
CA ASN A 33 8.25 2.20 -4.96
C ASN A 33 7.03 2.64 -4.17
N HIS A 34 6.29 3.60 -4.73
CA HIS A 34 4.95 3.91 -4.23
C HIS A 34 4.15 2.61 -4.10
N ARG A 35 3.83 2.24 -2.86
CA ARG A 35 2.97 1.10 -2.58
C ARG A 35 1.55 1.62 -2.60
N SER A 36 0.71 1.07 -3.46
CA SER A 36 -0.73 1.24 -3.30
C SER A 36 -1.10 0.63 -1.94
N GLY A 37 -1.35 1.49 -0.97
CA GLY A 37 -2.01 1.09 0.28
C GLY A 37 -3.45 0.67 0.00
N ARG A 38 -4.23 0.41 1.06
CA ARG A 38 -5.68 0.23 0.92
C ARG A 38 -6.23 1.43 0.13
N LEU A 39 -6.80 1.14 -1.04
CA LEU A 39 -7.39 2.16 -1.89
C LEU A 39 -8.43 2.92 -1.08
N VAL A 40 -8.19 4.22 -0.94
CA VAL A 40 -9.12 5.17 -0.35
C VAL A 40 -10.16 5.56 -1.42
N THR A 41 -10.72 4.58 -2.13
CA THR A 41 -11.87 4.81 -3.01
C THR A 41 -13.12 5.19 -2.22
N SER A 42 -13.09 5.02 -0.89
CA SER A 42 -14.11 5.49 0.04
C SER A 42 -14.11 7.00 0.27
N ILE A 43 -12.97 7.69 0.08
CA ILE A 43 -12.88 9.15 0.25
C ILE A 43 -12.95 9.81 -1.12
N SER A 44 -14.18 9.93 -1.61
CA SER A 44 -14.57 10.76 -2.74
C SER A 44 -15.60 11.77 -2.23
N ASP A 45 -15.64 12.97 -2.79
CA ASP A 45 -16.65 13.99 -2.41
C ASP A 45 -18.08 13.44 -2.53
N GLU A 46 -18.34 12.61 -3.55
CA GLU A 46 -19.62 11.92 -3.74
C GLU A 46 -19.92 10.95 -2.58
N ASN A 47 -18.91 10.19 -2.15
CA ASN A 47 -19.05 9.24 -1.05
C ASN A 47 -19.19 9.97 0.30
N ILE A 48 -18.52 11.11 0.48
CA ILE A 48 -18.66 11.97 1.66
C ILE A 48 -20.09 12.52 1.74
N GLU A 49 -20.64 13.02 0.62
CA GLU A 49 -21.99 13.57 0.59
C GLU A 49 -23.05 12.49 0.87
N LYS A 50 -22.94 11.33 0.22
CA LYS A 50 -23.81 10.17 0.48
C LYS A 50 -23.76 9.74 1.94
N MET A 51 -22.56 9.68 2.51
CA MET A 51 -22.36 9.27 3.90
C MET A 51 -22.88 10.29 4.90
N SER A 52 -22.72 11.59 4.62
CA SER A 52 -23.30 12.68 5.41
C SER A 52 -24.84 12.58 5.47
N LYS A 53 -25.48 12.38 4.31
CA LYS A 53 -26.93 12.16 4.21
C LYS A 53 -27.38 10.91 4.98
N LEU A 54 -26.62 9.81 4.88
CA LEU A 54 -26.89 8.57 5.62
C LEU A 54 -26.77 8.76 7.13
N ILE A 55 -25.74 9.46 7.61
CA ILE A 55 -25.54 9.74 9.05
C ILE A 55 -26.69 10.58 9.61
N MET A 56 -27.16 11.57 8.87
CA MET A 56 -28.32 12.39 9.26
C MET A 56 -29.62 11.59 9.36
N LYS A 57 -29.76 10.53 8.55
CA LYS A 57 -30.95 9.66 8.53
C LYS A 57 -30.89 8.52 9.54
N ASP A 58 -29.79 7.77 9.55
CA ASP A 58 -29.52 6.67 10.46
C ASP A 58 -28.00 6.39 10.55
N ARG A 59 -27.44 6.68 11.72
CA ARG A 59 -26.03 6.46 12.02
C ARG A 59 -25.63 4.99 11.97
N ARG A 60 -26.51 4.04 12.32
CA ARG A 60 -26.16 2.60 12.33
C ARG A 60 -25.95 2.06 10.92
N SER A 61 -26.81 2.45 9.98
CA SER A 61 -26.67 2.11 8.57
C SER A 61 -25.38 2.68 7.94
N ALA A 62 -24.99 3.91 8.31
CA ALA A 62 -23.74 4.50 7.85
C ALA A 62 -22.51 3.70 8.34
N VAL A 63 -22.50 3.28 9.61
CA VAL A 63 -21.41 2.47 10.17
C VAL A 63 -21.33 1.10 9.48
N ALA A 64 -22.46 0.45 9.21
CA ALA A 64 -22.49 -0.83 8.51
C ALA A 64 -21.94 -0.73 7.07
N MET A 65 -22.21 0.39 6.36
CA MET A 65 -21.67 0.63 5.03
C MET A 65 -20.14 0.82 5.04
N ILE A 66 -19.61 1.51 6.05
CA ILE A 66 -18.16 1.73 6.22
C ILE A 66 -17.43 0.46 6.65
N ALA A 67 -18.06 -0.33 7.53
CA ALA A 67 -17.46 -1.54 8.08
C ALA A 67 -17.17 -2.59 6.99
N GLY A 68 -17.86 -2.53 5.85
CA GLY A 68 -17.91 -3.64 4.90
C GLY A 68 -18.67 -4.78 5.56
N ARG A 69 -19.74 -5.23 4.91
CA ARG A 69 -20.57 -6.31 5.46
C ARG A 69 -19.77 -7.58 5.73
#